data_AF-A0A0B1S6D5-F1
#
_entry.id   AF-A0A0B1S6D5-F1
#
_cell.length_a   1.000
_cell.length_b   1.000
_cell.length_c   1.000
_cell.angle_alpha   90.00
_cell.angle_beta   90.00
_cell.angle_gamma   90.00
#
_symmetry.space_group_name_H-M   'P 1'
#
loop_
_entity.id
_entity.type
_entity.pdbx_description
1 polymer ?
#
loop_
_entity_poly.entity_id
_entity_poly.type
_entity_poly.pdbx_seq_one_letter_code
_entity_poly.pdbx_strand_id
1 'polypeptide(L)'
;MEAFDMEDGEPVTNGTDSEGQIRGCGDPADWGLSPAQLNELRAIHDSVAELLKHFWTCFPPVTSELEEKLQRMEQTLRKYETNQLREAERQFGRINV
;
A
#
# COMPACT_ATOMS: atom_id res chain seq x y z
N MET A 1 -27.65 -32.82 -52.68
CA MET A 1 -26.94 -33.85 -51.91
C MET A 1 -25.60 -33.26 -51.54
N GLU A 2 -25.54 -32.58 -50.39
CA GLU A 2 -24.28 -32.33 -49.67
C GLU A 2 -24.61 -32.45 -48.18
N ALA A 3 -23.73 -33.16 -47.49
CA ALA A 3 -23.98 -33.87 -46.26
C ALA A 3 -24.07 -32.94 -45.05
N PHE A 4 -24.91 -33.36 -44.11
CA PHE A 4 -24.79 -33.03 -42.70
C PHE A 4 -23.45 -33.56 -42.21
N ASP A 5 -22.61 -32.69 -41.67
CA ASP A 5 -21.56 -33.10 -40.73
C ASP A 5 -21.80 -32.37 -39.40
N MET A 6 -21.93 -33.20 -38.37
CA MET A 6 -22.20 -32.86 -36.99
C MET A 6 -20.97 -33.30 -36.21
N GLU A 7 -20.19 -32.34 -35.71
CA GLU A 7 -19.14 -32.55 -34.70
C GLU A 7 -19.12 -31.26 -33.85
N ASP A 8 -19.81 -31.22 -32.70
CA ASP A 8 -19.35 -31.63 -31.35
C ASP A 8 -18.25 -30.72 -30.77
N GLY A 9 -18.54 -30.09 -29.64
CA GLY A 9 -17.54 -29.44 -28.79
C GLY A 9 -17.66 -27.92 -28.61
N GLU A 10 -18.49 -27.48 -27.68
CA GLU A 10 -18.26 -26.22 -26.96
C GLU A 10 -16.87 -26.26 -26.29
N PRO A 11 -16.12 -25.16 -26.31
CA PRO A 11 -15.59 -24.68 -25.05
C PRO A 11 -15.94 -23.20 -24.83
N VAL A 12 -16.88 -22.97 -23.93
CA VAL A 12 -17.05 -21.73 -23.19
C VAL A 12 -15.78 -21.43 -22.37
N THR A 13 -14.88 -20.62 -22.91
CA THR A 13 -13.90 -19.80 -22.17
C THR A 13 -13.50 -18.70 -23.15
N ASN A 14 -13.50 -17.41 -22.85
CA ASN A 14 -13.05 -16.79 -21.63
C ASN A 14 -13.80 -15.46 -21.57
N GLY A 15 -14.71 -15.31 -20.61
CA GLY A 15 -15.10 -13.97 -20.20
C GLY A 15 -13.80 -13.29 -19.81
N THR A 16 -13.43 -12.24 -20.54
CA THR A 16 -12.36 -11.36 -20.13
C THR A 16 -12.78 -10.80 -18.78
N ASP A 17 -12.31 -11.46 -17.72
CA ASP A 17 -12.39 -10.99 -16.36
C ASP A 17 -11.86 -9.56 -16.44
N SER A 18 -12.77 -8.61 -16.34
CA SER A 18 -12.41 -7.24 -16.03
C SER A 18 -11.96 -7.29 -14.58
N GLU A 19 -10.77 -7.86 -14.38
CA GLU A 19 -10.04 -7.77 -13.13
C GLU A 19 -10.01 -6.29 -12.86
N GLY A 20 -10.77 -5.88 -11.84
CA GLY A 20 -10.85 -4.52 -11.39
C GLY A 20 -9.43 -4.07 -11.19
N GLN A 21 -8.93 -3.32 -12.17
CA GLN A 21 -7.62 -2.72 -12.14
C GLN A 21 -7.71 -1.73 -10.99
N ILE A 22 -7.39 -2.20 -9.79
CA ILE A 22 -6.93 -1.38 -8.70
C ILE A 22 -5.83 -0.58 -9.38
N ARG A 23 -6.11 0.68 -9.71
CA ARG A 23 -5.14 1.59 -10.27
C ARG A 23 -4.04 1.66 -9.24
N GLY A 24 -3.04 0.80 -9.40
CA GLY A 24 -1.88 0.77 -8.56
C GLY A 24 -1.27 2.16 -8.58
N CYS A 25 -0.80 2.59 -7.42
CA CYS A 25 0.27 3.58 -7.37
C CYS A 25 1.27 3.19 -8.47
N GLY A 26 1.53 4.06 -9.46
CA GLY A 26 2.24 3.70 -10.69
C GLY A 26 3.59 3.01 -10.42
N ASP A 27 4.17 2.36 -11.44
CA ASP A 27 5.43 1.63 -11.28
C ASP A 27 6.48 2.53 -10.59
N PRO A 28 7.09 2.10 -9.46
CA PRO A 28 8.08 2.89 -8.74
C PRO A 28 9.29 3.30 -9.60
N ALA A 29 9.57 2.56 -10.68
CA ALA A 29 10.62 2.90 -11.64
C ALA A 29 10.29 4.16 -12.47
N ASP A 30 9.02 4.53 -12.58
CA ASP A 30 8.56 5.70 -13.34
C ASP A 30 8.66 7.00 -12.53
N TRP A 31 8.96 6.92 -11.22
CA TRP A 31 8.95 8.09 -10.31
C TRP A 31 10.21 8.96 -10.40
N GLY A 32 11.15 8.62 -11.29
CA GLY A 32 12.41 9.37 -11.47
C GLY A 32 13.32 9.35 -10.24
N LEU A 33 13.12 8.39 -9.33
CA LEU A 33 13.89 8.25 -8.10
C LEU A 33 15.09 7.32 -8.30
N SER A 34 16.22 7.65 -7.66
CA SER A 34 17.35 6.74 -7.59
C SER A 34 17.03 5.50 -6.73
N PRO A 35 17.73 4.37 -6.92
CA PRO A 35 17.49 3.16 -6.13
C PRO A 35 17.62 3.37 -4.62
N ALA A 36 18.53 4.25 -4.19
CA ALA A 36 18.69 4.62 -2.78
C ALA A 36 17.47 5.37 -2.24
N GLN A 37 16.99 6.36 -3.00
CA GLN A 37 15.78 7.14 -2.67
C GLN A 37 14.52 6.27 -2.60
N LEU A 38 14.36 5.32 -3.51
CA LEU A 38 13.25 4.35 -3.46
C LEU A 38 13.32 3.48 -2.21
N ASN A 39 14.53 3.04 -1.83
CA ASN A 39 14.72 2.25 -0.62
C ASN A 39 14.43 3.07 0.65
N GLU A 40 14.84 4.34 0.69
CA GLU A 40 14.48 5.27 1.78
C GLU A 40 12.97 5.46 1.88
N LEU A 41 12.29 5.72 0.76
CA LEU A 41 10.84 5.90 0.72
C LEU A 41 10.09 4.64 1.17
N ARG A 42 10.55 3.46 0.74
CA ARG A 42 10.03 2.17 1.21
C ARG A 42 10.24 2.00 2.71
N ALA A 43 11.44 2.30 3.22
CA ALA A 43 11.72 2.22 4.64
C ALA A 43 10.83 3.16 5.47
N ILE A 44 10.56 4.37 4.97
CA ILE A 44 9.64 5.34 5.60
C ILE A 44 8.22 4.76 5.62
N HIS A 45 7.73 4.26 4.48
CA HIS A 45 6.42 3.64 4.37
C HIS A 45 6.26 2.44 5.33
N ASP A 46 7.24 1.54 5.34
CA ASP A 46 7.22 0.35 6.18
C ASP A 46 7.28 0.72 7.67
N SER A 47 8.07 1.73 8.02
CA SER A 47 8.13 2.26 9.40
C SER A 47 6.77 2.77 9.88
N VAL A 48 6.05 3.53 9.04
CA VAL A 48 4.69 4.02 9.38
C VAL A 48 3.72 2.86 9.52
N ALA A 49 3.77 1.89 8.61
CA ALA A 49 2.91 0.72 8.64
C ALA A 49 3.11 -0.10 9.94
N GLU A 50 4.35 -0.28 10.38
CA GLU A 50 4.65 -0.94 11.66
C GLU A 50 4.15 -0.13 12.86
N LEU A 51 4.38 1.20 12.88
CA LEU A 51 3.88 2.07 13.95
C LEU A 51 2.35 2.01 14.06
N LEU A 52 1.65 2.04 12.92
CA LEU A 52 0.20 1.92 12.86
C LEU A 52 -0.26 0.55 13.33
N LYS A 53 0.39 -0.55 12.91
CA LYS A 53 0.06 -1.89 13.42
C LYS A 53 0.14 -1.93 14.94
N HIS A 54 1.24 -1.43 15.52
CA HIS A 54 1.39 -1.40 16.98
C HIS A 54 0.34 -0.52 17.67
N PHE A 55 -0.01 0.62 17.09
CA PHE A 55 -1.11 1.46 17.57
C PHE A 55 -2.43 0.68 17.58
N TRP A 56 -2.76 0.01 16.49
CA TRP A 56 -3.99 -0.76 16.36
C TRP A 56 -4.02 -2.01 17.24
N THR A 57 -2.87 -2.62 17.57
CA THR A 57 -2.81 -3.72 18.57
C THR A 57 -3.22 -3.29 19.98
N CYS A 58 -3.26 -1.98 20.26
CA CYS A 58 -3.71 -1.46 21.55
C CYS A 58 -5.25 -1.34 21.63
N PHE A 59 -5.99 -1.75 20.60
CA PHE A 59 -7.44 -1.74 20.59
C PHE A 59 -8.02 -3.16 20.72
N PRO A 60 -9.07 -3.34 21.56
CA PRO A 60 -9.66 -2.35 22.46
C PRO A 60 -8.76 -2.07 23.69
N PRO A 61 -8.67 -0.82 24.18
CA PRO A 61 -7.89 -0.47 25.37
C PRO A 61 -8.60 -0.92 26.64
N VAL A 62 -8.59 -2.24 26.87
CA VAL A 62 -9.28 -2.89 28.00
C VAL A 62 -8.50 -2.80 29.31
N THR A 63 -7.26 -2.33 29.28
CA THR A 63 -6.41 -2.16 30.47
C THR A 63 -5.73 -0.79 30.48
N SER A 64 -5.49 -0.24 31.67
CA SER A 64 -4.80 1.05 31.84
C SER A 64 -3.38 1.05 31.26
N GLU A 65 -2.70 -0.09 31.26
CA GLU A 65 -1.37 -0.24 30.64
C GLU A 65 -1.45 -0.07 29.11
N LEU A 66 -2.53 -0.57 28.48
CA LEU A 66 -2.74 -0.46 27.05
C LEU A 66 -3.12 0.97 26.66
N GLU A 67 -3.83 1.69 27.53
CA GLU A 67 -4.15 3.11 27.38
C GLU A 67 -2.90 4.00 27.47
N GLU A 68 -2.02 3.76 28.44
CA GLU A 68 -0.72 4.45 28.50
C GLU A 68 0.16 4.14 27.29
N LYS A 69 0.16 2.87 26.84
CA LYS A 69 0.88 2.46 25.62
C LYS A 69 0.31 3.15 24.38
N LEU A 70 -1.02 3.27 24.28
CA LEU A 70 -1.71 3.97 23.21
C LEU A 70 -1.33 5.46 23.18
N GLN A 71 -1.33 6.13 24.33
CA GLN A 71 -0.90 7.53 24.47
C GLN A 71 0.57 7.72 24.03
N ARG A 72 1.48 6.83 24.45
CA ARG A 72 2.88 6.85 24.00
C ARG A 72 3.01 6.63 22.49
N MET A 73 2.20 5.73 21.93
CA MET A 73 2.21 5.43 20.50
C MET A 73 1.65 6.60 19.68
N GLU A 74 0.59 7.25 20.14
CA GLU A 74 0.05 8.47 19.54
C GLU A 74 1.11 9.57 19.47
N GLN A 75 1.81 9.84 20.59
CA GLN A 75 2.89 10.82 20.62
C GLN A 75 4.03 10.47 19.66
N THR A 76 4.35 9.18 19.54
CA THR A 76 5.37 8.69 18.61
C THR A 76 4.94 8.92 17.16
N LEU A 77 3.69 8.60 16.83
CA LEU A 77 3.10 8.85 15.51
C LEU A 77 3.14 10.34 15.15
N ARG A 78 2.75 11.23 16.07
CA ARG A 78 2.80 12.69 15.85
C ARG A 78 4.22 13.22 15.59
N LYS A 79 5.20 12.70 16.32
CA LYS A 79 6.62 13.04 16.11
C LYS A 79 7.13 12.51 14.77
N TYR A 80 6.76 11.28 14.42
CA TYR A 80 7.12 10.67 13.15
C TYR A 80 6.51 11.45 11.97
N GLU A 81 5.23 11.82 12.07
CA GLU A 81 4.52 12.67 11.11
C GLU A 81 5.29 13.99 10.89
N THR A 82 5.61 14.69 11.98
CA THR A 82 6.21 16.03 11.90
C THR A 82 7.67 16.03 11.44
N ASN A 83 8.43 14.99 11.79
CA ASN A 83 9.86 14.93 11.47
C ASN A 83 10.09 14.14 10.19
N GLN A 84 9.80 12.83 10.21
CA GLN A 84 10.12 11.94 9.10
C GLN A 84 9.22 12.17 7.89
N LEU A 85 7.90 12.25 8.10
CA LEU A 85 6.94 12.35 7.00
C LEU A 85 7.03 13.70 6.29
N ARG A 86 7.08 14.81 7.05
CA ARG A 86 7.24 16.14 6.46
C ARG A 86 8.59 16.34 5.77
N GLU A 87 9.65 15.72 6.27
CA GLU A 87 10.98 15.76 5.63
C GLU A 87 10.97 14.93 4.33
N ALA A 88 10.39 13.73 4.38
CA ALA A 88 10.16 12.90 3.20
C ALA A 88 9.29 13.62 2.15
N GLU A 89 8.21 14.29 2.54
CA GLU A 89 7.38 15.10 1.63
C GLU A 89 8.18 16.24 0.98
N ARG A 90 9.08 16.90 1.72
CA ARG A 90 9.96 17.93 1.13
C ARG A 90 10.98 17.34 0.16
N GLN A 91 11.46 16.13 0.43
CA GLN A 91 12.49 15.45 -0.35
C GLN A 91 11.93 14.79 -1.61
N PHE A 92 10.79 14.11 -1.51
CA PHE A 92 10.17 13.33 -2.58
C PHE A 92 8.95 14.03 -3.20
N GLY A 93 8.18 14.80 -2.43
CA GLY A 93 7.00 15.53 -2.94
C GLY A 93 7.35 16.68 -3.89
N ARG A 94 8.62 17.07 -3.94
CA ARG A 94 9.14 18.11 -4.85
C ARG A 94 9.30 17.64 -6.30
N ILE A 95 9.19 16.34 -6.56
CA ILE A 95 9.32 15.73 -7.89
C ILE A 95 8.01 15.82 -8.69
N ASN A 96 6.90 16.24 -8.04
CA ASN A 96 5.57 16.41 -8.64
C ASN A 96 5.29 17.82 -9.24
N VAL A 97 6.28 18.55 -9.76
CA VAL A 97 6.06 19.81 -10.51
C VAL A 97 6.52 19.68 -11.95
#